data_AF-A0A6L9IXN9-F1
#
_entry.id   AF-A0A6L9IXN9-F1
#
_cell.length_a   1.000
_cell.length_b   1.000
_cell.length_c   1.000
_cell.angle_alpha   90.00
_cell.angle_beta   90.00
_cell.angle_gamma   90.00
#
_symmetry.space_group_name_H-M   'P 1'
#
loop_
_entity.id
_entity.type
_entity.pdbx_description
1 polymer ?
#
loop_
_entity_poly.entity_id
_entity_poly.type
_entity_poly.pdbx_seq_one_letter_code
_entity_poly.pdbx_strand_id
1 'polypeptide(L)'
;MTVYGVEKRLRYGDYRFEIRYDSGNETGLAQRDITWSKIDINGQWSESKFLRSFYFDEVQLSEMKRFCRHFAEDSDYRAACLTGQNDWSIRNKLYRRNMFRSYYVDPPAVAALGDPEKAFPFFKQYWRAIVTQSEYQRIQQLDTQFDPLSTQLDPAITPAVRRFNEIAGVETKFSCQGVSGTVMYQDIAFLTVSPHAYLAYIWFKTVPSNISDTLTTLATKYTHVEYRYLSGSHYRSFPDRYNLCSTGDNIAFRQEALHIANALLLF
;
A
#
# COMPACT_ATOMS: atom_id res chain seq x y z
N MET A 1 22.36 11.29 0.40
CA MET A 1 21.87 12.67 0.48
C MET A 1 20.65 12.74 -0.43
N THR A 2 19.44 12.77 0.13
CA THR A 2 18.22 12.90 -0.67
C THR A 2 18.09 14.34 -1.12
N VAL A 3 18.01 14.55 -2.43
CA VAL A 3 17.73 15.87 -3.00
C VAL A 3 16.22 16.00 -3.05
N TYR A 4 15.68 16.86 -2.20
CA TYR A 4 14.27 17.24 -2.15
C TYR A 4 14.16 18.71 -2.54
N GLY A 5 13.30 19.03 -3.50
CA GLY A 5 13.17 20.41 -3.93
C GLY A 5 11.90 20.71 -4.72
N VAL A 6 11.34 21.90 -4.48
CA VAL A 6 10.36 22.51 -5.38
C VAL A 6 11.11 22.97 -6.61
N GLU A 7 10.89 22.30 -7.75
CA GLU A 7 11.49 22.68 -9.03
C GLU A 7 10.74 23.83 -9.69
N LYS A 8 9.41 23.85 -9.54
CA LYS A 8 8.56 24.86 -10.16
C LYS A 8 7.36 25.20 -9.31
N ARG A 9 6.99 26.48 -9.30
CA ARG A 9 5.70 26.97 -8.81
C ARG A 9 4.86 27.47 -9.97
N LEU A 10 3.60 27.06 -10.02
CA LEU A 10 2.62 27.51 -10.99
C LEU A 10 1.45 28.15 -10.25
N ARG A 11 0.81 29.13 -10.87
CA ARG A 11 -0.40 29.77 -10.34
C ARG A 11 -1.43 29.92 -11.46
N TYR A 12 -2.66 29.53 -11.15
CA TYR A 12 -3.82 29.69 -12.04
C TYR A 12 -5.00 30.14 -11.17
N GLY A 13 -5.37 31.42 -11.29
CA GLY A 13 -6.38 32.04 -10.43
C GLY A 13 -6.02 31.93 -8.93
N ASP A 14 -6.95 31.34 -8.19
CA ASP A 14 -6.88 31.12 -6.74
C ASP A 14 -6.05 29.89 -6.34
N TYR A 15 -5.51 29.16 -7.31
CA TYR A 15 -4.77 27.92 -7.07
C TYR A 15 -3.28 28.10 -7.31
N ARG A 16 -2.48 27.56 -6.41
CA ARG A 16 -1.02 27.45 -6.52
C ARG A 16 -0.65 25.97 -6.54
N PHE A 17 0.31 25.63 -7.38
CA PHE A 17 0.85 24.28 -7.53
C PHE A 17 2.36 24.31 -7.34
N GLU A 18 2.87 23.29 -6.68
CA GLU A 18 4.31 23.05 -6.56
C GLU A 18 4.65 21.72 -7.20
N ILE A 19 5.53 21.77 -8.20
CA ILE A 19 6.11 20.58 -8.84
C ILE A 19 7.39 20.27 -8.07
N ARG A 20 7.45 19.06 -7.52
CA ARG A 20 8.54 18.62 -6.67
C ARG A 20 9.24 17.41 -7.25
N TYR A 21 10.54 17.41 -7.08
CA TYR A 21 11.37 16.22 -7.19
C TYR A 21 11.72 15.73 -5.80
N ASP A 22 11.60 14.42 -5.61
CA ASP A 22 12.11 13.72 -4.45
C ASP A 22 12.95 12.53 -4.92
N SER A 23 14.24 12.55 -4.60
CA SER A 23 15.14 11.42 -4.87
C SER A 23 14.78 10.12 -4.12
N GLY A 24 13.89 10.20 -3.11
CA GLY A 24 13.28 9.05 -2.43
C GLY A 24 12.02 8.52 -3.11
N ASN A 25 11.58 9.13 -4.22
CA ASN A 25 10.43 8.68 -4.99
C ASN A 25 10.66 7.30 -5.60
N GLU A 26 9.54 6.62 -5.87
CA GLU A 26 9.54 5.22 -6.27
C GLU A 26 10.32 4.95 -7.57
N THR A 27 10.40 5.94 -8.48
CA THR A 27 11.16 5.86 -9.74
C THR A 27 12.21 6.98 -9.88
N GLY A 28 12.62 7.59 -8.77
CA GLY A 28 13.65 8.64 -8.74
C GLY A 28 13.40 9.77 -9.73
N LEU A 29 14.38 10.04 -10.61
CA LEU A 29 14.35 11.15 -11.56
C LEU A 29 13.21 11.06 -12.59
N ALA A 30 12.62 9.89 -12.78
CA ALA A 30 11.49 9.68 -13.68
C ALA A 30 10.13 9.96 -13.03
N GLN A 31 10.08 10.58 -11.84
CA GLN A 31 8.84 10.96 -11.17
C GLN A 31 8.82 12.42 -10.76
N ARG A 32 7.67 13.07 -10.90
CA ARG A 32 7.40 14.39 -10.31
C ARG A 32 6.06 14.41 -9.61
N ASP A 33 6.07 14.95 -8.40
CA ASP A 33 4.85 15.10 -7.61
C ASP A 33 4.34 16.53 -7.71
N ILE A 34 3.02 16.65 -7.79
CA ILE A 34 2.34 17.93 -7.72
C ILE A 34 1.61 18.00 -6.39
N THR A 35 1.88 19.07 -5.65
CA THR A 35 1.03 19.51 -4.55
C THR A 35 0.28 20.78 -4.94
N TRP A 36 -0.85 21.03 -4.28
CA TRP A 36 -1.68 22.21 -4.54
C TRP A 36 -2.15 22.88 -3.25
N SER A 37 -2.40 24.18 -3.33
CA SER A 37 -3.02 25.00 -2.27
C SER A 37 -3.96 26.02 -2.91
N LYS A 38 -5.00 26.43 -2.18
CA LYS A 38 -5.94 27.46 -2.61
C LYS A 38 -5.83 28.70 -1.73
N ILE A 39 -5.96 29.88 -2.31
CA ILE A 39 -6.06 31.13 -1.55
C ILE A 39 -7.50 31.33 -1.06
N ASP A 40 -7.67 31.73 0.20
CA ASP A 40 -8.96 32.06 0.79
C ASP A 40 -9.34 33.53 0.56
N ILE A 41 -10.52 33.92 1.04
CA ILE A 41 -11.04 35.30 0.92
C ILE A 41 -10.17 36.35 1.64
N ASN A 42 -9.33 35.92 2.58
CA ASN A 42 -8.43 36.78 3.35
C ASN A 42 -7.03 36.84 2.71
N GLY A 43 -6.85 36.23 1.53
CA GLY A 43 -5.55 36.17 0.86
C GLY A 43 -4.59 35.12 1.45
N GLN A 44 -5.05 34.24 2.33
CA GLN A 44 -4.22 33.21 2.97
C GLN A 44 -4.25 31.90 2.18
N TRP A 45 -3.09 31.28 2.00
CA TRP A 45 -2.98 29.99 1.34
C TRP A 45 -3.34 28.86 2.30
N SER A 46 -4.17 27.93 1.83
CA SER A 46 -4.40 26.66 2.51
C SER A 46 -3.11 25.84 2.64
N GLU A 47 -3.13 24.86 3.53
CA GLU A 47 -2.12 23.81 3.56
C GLU A 47 -1.97 23.15 2.18
N SER A 48 -0.73 22.86 1.81
CA SER A 48 -0.38 22.21 0.56
C SER A 48 -0.71 20.73 0.62
N LYS A 49 -1.58 20.25 -0.26
CA LYS A 49 -2.01 18.84 -0.33
C LYS A 49 -1.39 18.15 -1.54
N PHE A 50 -0.98 16.89 -1.39
CA PHE A 50 -0.59 16.06 -2.53
C PHE A 50 -1.76 15.91 -3.50
N LEU A 51 -1.46 16.00 -4.80
CA LEU A 51 -2.45 15.88 -5.88
C LEU A 51 -2.19 14.65 -6.73
N ARG A 52 -0.98 14.54 -7.30
CA ARG A 52 -0.61 13.39 -8.15
C ARG A 52 0.88 13.29 -8.36
N SER A 53 1.28 12.11 -8.81
CA SER A 53 2.58 11.84 -9.41
C SER A 53 2.45 11.75 -10.95
N PHE A 54 3.45 12.27 -11.65
CA PHE A 54 3.72 12.04 -13.07
C PHE A 54 4.89 11.07 -13.18
N TYR A 55 4.82 10.13 -14.12
CA TYR A 55 5.82 9.09 -14.30
C TYR A 55 6.37 9.09 -15.74
N PHE A 56 7.67 8.87 -15.88
CA PHE A 56 8.38 8.64 -17.15
C PHE A 56 8.06 9.68 -18.23
N ASP A 57 7.45 9.26 -19.34
CA ASP A 57 7.09 10.08 -20.48
C ASP A 57 6.08 11.19 -20.14
N GLU A 58 5.34 11.05 -19.03
CA GLU A 58 4.43 12.07 -18.54
C GLU A 58 5.16 13.21 -17.80
N VAL A 59 6.44 13.05 -17.45
CA VAL A 59 7.27 14.07 -16.78
C VAL A 59 7.73 15.12 -17.78
N GLN A 60 6.77 15.85 -18.34
CA GLN A 60 7.00 16.95 -19.26
C GLN A 60 6.38 18.22 -18.70
N LEU A 61 7.13 19.33 -18.70
CA LEU A 61 6.65 20.58 -18.09
C LEU A 61 5.39 21.11 -18.78
N SER A 62 5.24 20.91 -20.09
CA SER A 62 4.03 21.24 -20.84
C SER A 62 2.81 20.47 -20.33
N GLU A 63 2.96 19.16 -20.12
CA GLU A 63 1.93 18.26 -19.61
C GLU A 63 1.51 18.65 -18.19
N MET A 64 2.48 18.88 -17.31
CA MET A 64 2.21 19.31 -15.94
C MET A 64 1.52 20.67 -15.88
N LYS A 65 1.92 21.64 -16.71
CA LYS A 65 1.25 22.95 -16.82
C LYS A 65 -0.19 22.80 -17.31
N ARG A 66 -0.42 21.98 -18.34
CA ARG A 66 -1.76 21.72 -18.88
C ARG A 66 -2.66 21.11 -17.82
N PHE A 67 -2.16 20.11 -17.09
CA PHE A 67 -2.88 19.50 -15.97
C PHE A 67 -3.24 20.52 -14.88
N CYS A 68 -2.27 21.30 -14.40
CA CYS A 68 -2.51 22.30 -13.33
C CYS A 68 -3.52 23.36 -13.75
N ARG A 69 -3.43 23.81 -15.01
CA ARG A 69 -4.37 24.77 -15.59
C ARG A 69 -5.78 24.18 -15.63
N HIS A 70 -5.93 22.96 -16.16
CA HIS A 70 -7.23 22.30 -16.26
C HIS A 70 -7.85 22.07 -14.86
N PHE A 71 -7.06 21.63 -13.88
CA PHE A 71 -7.52 21.51 -12.49
C PHE A 71 -8.01 22.84 -11.89
N ALA A 72 -7.34 23.95 -12.20
CA ALA A 72 -7.74 25.26 -11.68
C ALA A 72 -9.02 25.78 -12.35
N GLU A 73 -9.14 25.60 -13.66
CA GLU A 73 -10.19 26.21 -14.48
C GLU A 73 -11.50 25.39 -14.52
N ASP A 74 -11.43 24.06 -14.37
CA ASP A 74 -12.59 23.15 -14.49
C ASP A 74 -12.96 22.54 -13.13
N SER A 75 -14.18 22.85 -12.65
CA SER A 75 -14.66 22.38 -11.35
C SER A 75 -14.93 20.88 -11.30
N ASP A 76 -15.41 20.30 -12.39
CA ASP A 76 -15.82 18.90 -12.44
C ASP A 76 -14.59 18.01 -12.55
N TYR A 77 -13.65 18.42 -13.41
CA TYR A 77 -12.34 17.78 -13.49
C TYR A 77 -11.58 17.87 -12.16
N ARG A 78 -11.62 19.02 -11.49
CA ARG A 78 -11.04 19.18 -10.14
C ARG A 78 -11.68 18.24 -9.13
N ALA A 79 -13.01 18.15 -9.09
CA ALA A 79 -13.72 17.23 -8.21
C ALA A 79 -13.28 15.78 -8.46
N ALA A 80 -13.22 15.35 -9.72
CA ALA A 80 -12.77 14.01 -10.10
C ALA A 80 -11.30 13.73 -9.73
N CYS A 81 -10.43 14.74 -9.79
CA CYS A 81 -9.05 14.65 -9.29
C CYS A 81 -9.00 14.45 -7.78
N LEU A 82 -9.81 15.18 -7.02
CA LEU A 82 -9.82 15.14 -5.56
C LEU A 82 -10.45 13.85 -5.01
N THR A 83 -11.45 13.28 -5.70
CA THR A 83 -12.02 11.97 -5.35
C THR A 83 -11.16 10.80 -5.85
N GLY A 84 -10.22 11.07 -6.76
CA GLY A 84 -9.33 10.05 -7.33
C GLY A 84 -10.07 9.01 -8.17
N GLN A 85 -11.19 9.40 -8.79
CA GLN A 85 -12.04 8.55 -9.65
C GLN A 85 -11.76 8.71 -11.15
N ASN A 86 -10.87 9.64 -11.52
CA ASN A 86 -10.46 9.78 -12.91
C ASN A 86 -9.52 8.63 -13.36
N ASP A 87 -9.42 8.46 -14.67
CA ASP A 87 -8.67 7.39 -15.32
C ASP A 87 -7.20 7.31 -14.87
N TRP A 88 -6.49 8.45 -14.87
CA TRP A 88 -5.07 8.47 -14.55
C TRP A 88 -4.83 8.12 -13.07
N SER A 89 -5.75 8.50 -12.17
CA SER A 89 -5.64 8.22 -10.74
C SER A 89 -5.79 6.72 -10.47
N ILE A 90 -6.78 6.08 -11.09
CA ILE A 90 -7.01 4.63 -10.97
C ILE A 90 -5.81 3.85 -11.52
N ARG A 91 -5.35 4.20 -12.73
CA ARG A 91 -4.16 3.61 -13.36
C ARG A 91 -2.92 3.75 -12.47
N ASN A 92 -2.63 4.95 -11.98
CA ASN A 92 -1.42 5.20 -11.19
C ASN A 92 -1.47 4.47 -9.84
N LYS A 93 -2.63 4.38 -9.19
CA LYS A 93 -2.81 3.56 -7.98
C LYS A 93 -2.55 2.07 -8.27
N LEU A 94 -3.08 1.55 -9.37
CA LEU A 94 -2.85 0.16 -9.78
C LEU A 94 -1.38 -0.12 -10.08
N TYR A 95 -0.73 0.75 -10.86
CA TYR A 95 0.70 0.70 -11.16
C TYR A 95 1.53 0.70 -9.87
N ARG A 96 1.30 1.68 -8.99
CA ARG A 96 2.06 1.82 -7.75
C ARG A 96 1.90 0.60 -6.84
N ARG A 97 0.68 0.07 -6.75
CA ARG A 97 0.36 -1.11 -5.95
C ARG A 97 1.11 -2.36 -6.42
N ASN A 98 1.34 -2.47 -7.72
CA ASN A 98 1.86 -3.69 -8.34
C ASN A 98 3.33 -3.60 -8.75
N MET A 99 3.94 -2.42 -8.72
CA MET A 99 5.35 -2.23 -9.10
C MET A 99 6.28 -1.89 -7.94
N PHE A 100 5.75 -1.51 -6.77
CA PHE A 100 6.60 -1.13 -5.63
C PHE A 100 6.35 -2.03 -4.42
N ARG A 101 7.46 -2.47 -3.81
CA ARG A 101 7.45 -3.39 -2.67
C ARG A 101 6.69 -2.81 -1.48
N SER A 102 5.71 -3.56 -0.97
CA SER A 102 5.27 -3.39 0.41
C SER A 102 6.17 -4.22 1.32
N TYR A 103 7.22 -3.58 1.84
CA TYR A 103 8.04 -3.97 3.00
C TYR A 103 8.74 -5.34 3.04
N TYR A 104 8.32 -6.41 2.35
CA TYR A 104 8.96 -7.74 2.49
C TYR A 104 8.94 -8.61 1.23
N VAL A 105 7.93 -8.46 0.38
CA VAL A 105 7.75 -9.31 -0.80
C VAL A 105 7.39 -8.46 -2.00
N ASP A 106 8.02 -8.77 -3.13
CA ASP A 106 7.66 -8.19 -4.41
C ASP A 106 6.21 -8.55 -4.77
N PRO A 107 5.39 -7.57 -5.19
CA PRO A 107 4.13 -7.90 -5.82
C PRO A 107 4.34 -8.86 -7.00
N PRO A 108 3.41 -9.80 -7.27
CA PRO A 108 3.57 -10.78 -8.33
C PRO A 108 3.85 -10.18 -9.70
N ALA A 109 3.25 -9.02 -10.00
CA ALA A 109 3.45 -8.31 -11.26
C ALA A 109 4.91 -7.85 -11.49
N VAL A 110 5.70 -7.62 -10.45
CA VAL A 110 7.13 -7.27 -10.58
C VAL A 110 7.90 -8.41 -11.23
N ALA A 111 7.63 -9.66 -10.86
CA ALA A 111 8.32 -10.82 -11.44
C ALA A 111 8.00 -11.00 -12.93
N ALA A 112 6.77 -10.66 -13.36
CA ALA A 112 6.32 -10.82 -14.73
C ALA A 112 6.67 -9.64 -15.64
N LEU A 113 6.52 -8.41 -15.14
CA LEU A 113 6.72 -7.18 -15.92
C LEU A 113 8.14 -6.61 -15.79
N GLY A 114 8.85 -6.98 -14.72
CA GLY A 114 10.22 -6.58 -14.46
C GLY A 114 10.35 -5.10 -14.14
N ASP A 115 11.05 -4.38 -15.02
CA ASP A 115 11.44 -2.99 -14.83
C ASP A 115 10.23 -2.03 -14.76
N PRO A 116 10.12 -1.16 -13.74
CA PRO A 116 8.98 -0.26 -13.58
C PRO A 116 8.73 0.69 -14.77
N GLU A 117 9.78 1.18 -15.43
CA GLU A 117 9.66 2.05 -16.61
C GLU A 117 9.04 1.29 -17.78
N LYS A 118 9.52 0.07 -18.04
CA LYS A 118 8.97 -0.80 -19.09
C LYS A 118 7.55 -1.31 -18.77
N ALA A 119 7.22 -1.45 -17.48
CA ALA A 119 5.89 -1.87 -17.05
C ALA A 119 4.83 -0.77 -17.21
N PHE A 120 5.20 0.51 -17.08
CA PHE A 120 4.22 1.60 -17.09
C PHE A 120 3.36 1.68 -18.37
N PRO A 121 3.89 1.50 -19.60
CA PRO A 121 3.08 1.36 -20.82
C PRO A 121 2.00 0.27 -20.74
N PHE A 122 2.31 -0.88 -20.12
CA PHE A 122 1.33 -1.94 -19.91
C PHE A 122 0.15 -1.45 -19.07
N PHE A 123 0.42 -0.76 -17.96
CA PHE A 123 -0.65 -0.18 -17.13
C PHE A 123 -1.42 0.92 -17.87
N LYS A 124 -0.75 1.77 -18.67
CA LYS A 124 -1.46 2.76 -19.52
C LYS A 124 -2.47 2.09 -20.46
N GLN A 125 -2.10 0.95 -21.03
CA GLN A 125 -2.94 0.24 -22.00
C GLN A 125 -4.05 -0.58 -21.33
N TYR A 126 -3.77 -1.28 -20.23
CA TYR A 126 -4.64 -2.35 -19.74
C TYR A 126 -5.30 -2.11 -18.38
N TRP A 127 -5.05 -0.98 -17.70
CA TRP A 127 -5.59 -0.75 -16.36
C TRP A 127 -7.11 -0.92 -16.28
N ARG A 128 -7.87 -0.43 -17.28
CA ARG A 128 -9.33 -0.56 -17.30
C ARG A 128 -9.76 -2.02 -17.30
N ALA A 129 -9.20 -2.81 -18.22
CA ALA A 129 -9.52 -4.23 -18.36
C ALA A 129 -9.24 -5.00 -17.06
N ILE A 130 -8.21 -4.62 -16.31
CA ILE A 130 -7.87 -5.22 -15.01
C ILE A 130 -8.89 -4.82 -13.93
N VAL A 131 -9.14 -3.52 -13.74
CA VAL A 131 -9.99 -3.06 -12.61
C VAL A 131 -11.48 -3.34 -12.82
N THR A 132 -11.91 -3.61 -14.05
CA THR A 132 -13.32 -3.96 -14.35
C THR A 132 -13.61 -5.45 -14.25
N GLN A 133 -12.62 -6.30 -13.96
CA GLN A 133 -12.89 -7.72 -13.73
C GLN A 133 -13.77 -7.88 -12.49
N SER A 134 -14.75 -8.78 -12.55
CA SER A 134 -15.66 -9.05 -11.43
C SER A 134 -14.89 -9.48 -10.18
N GLU A 135 -13.84 -10.28 -10.34
CA GLU A 135 -13.01 -10.74 -9.23
C GLU A 135 -12.20 -9.59 -8.61
N TYR A 136 -11.70 -8.65 -9.42
CA TYR A 136 -11.05 -7.43 -8.92
C TYR A 136 -12.00 -6.62 -8.06
N GLN A 137 -13.21 -6.38 -8.55
CA GLN A 137 -14.22 -5.61 -7.82
C GLN A 137 -14.65 -6.32 -6.53
N ARG A 138 -14.80 -7.65 -6.57
CA ARG A 138 -15.13 -8.46 -5.39
C ARG A 138 -14.05 -8.36 -4.32
N ILE A 139 -12.78 -8.59 -4.67
CA ILE A 139 -11.66 -8.51 -3.72
C ILE A 139 -11.52 -7.08 -3.19
N GLN A 140 -11.58 -6.07 -4.07
CA GLN A 140 -11.50 -4.67 -3.66
C GLN A 140 -12.60 -4.33 -2.66
N GLN A 141 -13.86 -4.69 -2.93
CA GLN A 141 -14.97 -4.44 -2.01
C GLN A 141 -14.74 -5.08 -0.64
N LEU A 142 -14.28 -6.33 -0.60
CA LEU A 142 -13.95 -7.01 0.67
C LEU A 142 -12.85 -6.28 1.45
N ASP A 143 -11.80 -5.87 0.76
CA ASP A 143 -10.62 -5.28 1.37
C ASP A 143 -10.78 -3.79 1.70
N THR A 144 -11.79 -3.10 1.15
CA THR A 144 -12.08 -1.69 1.47
C THR A 144 -13.16 -1.50 2.53
N GLN A 145 -13.71 -2.58 3.08
CA GLN A 145 -14.69 -2.50 4.18
C GLN A 145 -14.07 -1.97 5.48
N PHE A 146 -12.74 -2.05 5.60
CA PHE A 146 -12.03 -1.63 6.79
C PHE A 146 -10.68 -0.99 6.41
N ASP A 147 -10.47 0.25 6.84
CA ASP A 147 -9.14 0.86 6.75
C ASP A 147 -8.32 0.44 7.99
N PRO A 148 -7.12 -0.13 7.81
CA PRO A 148 -6.28 -0.57 8.91
C PRO A 148 -5.82 0.63 9.74
N LEU A 149 -6.06 0.56 11.06
CA LEU A 149 -5.70 1.60 12.03
C LEU A 149 -4.83 1.00 13.13
N SER A 150 -3.89 1.78 13.67
CA SER A 150 -3.07 1.33 14.80
C SER A 150 -3.84 1.11 16.09
N THR A 151 -5.02 1.71 16.20
CA THR A 151 -5.89 1.65 17.37
C THR A 151 -7.01 0.63 17.23
N GLN A 152 -7.22 0.04 16.05
CA GLN A 152 -8.34 -0.86 15.79
C GLN A 152 -7.87 -2.07 14.98
N LEU A 153 -8.20 -3.26 15.47
CA LEU A 153 -7.84 -4.51 14.82
C LEU A 153 -8.70 -4.75 13.58
N ASP A 154 -8.06 -5.19 12.49
CA ASP A 154 -8.75 -5.67 11.29
C ASP A 154 -9.73 -6.80 11.69
N PRO A 155 -11.04 -6.70 11.36
CA PRO A 155 -12.04 -7.67 11.80
C PRO A 155 -11.71 -9.12 11.42
N ALA A 156 -11.13 -9.34 10.24
CA ALA A 156 -10.87 -10.69 9.74
C ALA A 156 -9.70 -11.41 10.44
N ILE A 157 -8.78 -10.67 11.09
CA ILE A 157 -7.65 -11.24 11.85
C ILE A 157 -7.83 -11.09 13.37
N THR A 158 -8.81 -10.29 13.80
CA THR A 158 -9.13 -10.04 15.22
C THR A 158 -9.24 -11.31 16.06
N PRO A 159 -9.90 -12.41 15.61
CA PRO A 159 -9.99 -13.63 16.42
C PRO A 159 -8.62 -14.19 16.80
N ALA A 160 -7.68 -14.28 15.85
CA ALA A 160 -6.34 -14.78 16.10
C ALA A 160 -5.58 -13.86 17.05
N VAL A 161 -5.62 -12.55 16.81
CA VAL A 161 -4.94 -11.54 17.65
C VAL A 161 -5.43 -11.59 19.09
N ARG A 162 -6.74 -11.71 19.32
CA ARG A 162 -7.29 -11.82 20.67
C ARG A 162 -6.78 -13.08 21.38
N ARG A 163 -6.80 -14.23 20.71
CA ARG A 163 -6.27 -15.48 21.27
C ARG A 163 -4.78 -15.41 21.60
N PHE A 164 -3.97 -14.77 20.76
CA PHE A 164 -2.56 -14.57 21.08
C PHE A 164 -2.37 -13.74 22.36
N ASN A 165 -3.16 -12.69 22.56
CA ASN A 165 -3.07 -11.86 23.77
C ASN A 165 -3.63 -12.53 25.05
N GLU A 166 -4.29 -13.69 24.93
CA GLU A 166 -4.70 -14.49 26.09
C GLU A 166 -3.54 -15.36 26.63
N ILE A 167 -2.48 -15.57 25.84
CA ILE A 167 -1.31 -16.36 26.25
C ILE A 167 -0.45 -15.53 27.20
N ALA A 168 -0.11 -16.10 28.35
CA ALA A 168 0.67 -15.41 29.37
C ALA A 168 2.01 -14.88 28.81
N GLY A 169 2.22 -13.56 28.94
CA GLY A 169 3.43 -12.87 28.50
C GLY A 169 3.49 -12.50 27.01
N VAL A 170 2.50 -12.90 26.20
CA VAL A 170 2.39 -12.52 24.80
C VAL A 170 1.60 -11.21 24.67
N GLU A 171 2.15 -10.25 23.94
CA GLU A 171 1.49 -8.99 23.62
C GLU A 171 1.64 -8.70 22.13
N THR A 172 0.53 -8.50 21.42
CA THR A 172 0.54 -8.06 20.02
C THR A 172 0.65 -6.54 19.93
N LYS A 173 1.49 -6.03 19.03
CA LYS A 173 1.64 -4.60 18.77
C LYS A 173 0.73 -4.08 17.67
N PHE A 174 0.63 -4.83 16.58
CA PHE A 174 -0.14 -4.44 15.39
C PHE A 174 -0.44 -5.69 14.56
N SER A 175 -1.47 -5.62 13.72
CA SER A 175 -1.80 -6.69 12.78
C SER A 175 -2.37 -6.12 11.49
N CYS A 176 -2.19 -6.83 10.38
CA CYS A 176 -2.90 -6.56 9.14
C CYS A 176 -3.44 -7.86 8.55
N GLN A 177 -4.66 -7.84 8.03
CA GLN A 177 -5.31 -8.98 7.42
C GLN A 177 -4.79 -9.32 6.01
N GLY A 178 -4.02 -8.42 5.38
CA GLY A 178 -3.53 -8.57 4.00
C GLY A 178 -4.61 -8.51 2.92
N VAL A 179 -4.21 -8.41 1.64
CA VAL A 179 -5.15 -8.45 0.51
C VAL A 179 -5.83 -9.81 0.43
N SER A 180 -7.13 -9.87 0.24
CA SER A 180 -7.85 -11.16 0.24
C SER A 180 -7.57 -12.06 -0.98
N GLY A 181 -6.81 -11.59 -1.98
CA GLY A 181 -6.39 -12.40 -3.13
C GLY A 181 -5.69 -11.59 -4.22
N THR A 182 -5.47 -12.24 -5.36
CA THR A 182 -4.95 -11.64 -6.59
C THR A 182 -5.92 -11.89 -7.75
N VAL A 183 -5.77 -11.09 -8.81
CA VAL A 183 -6.54 -11.23 -10.05
C VAL A 183 -5.59 -11.53 -11.19
N MET A 184 -5.92 -12.51 -12.02
CA MET A 184 -5.14 -12.86 -13.20
C MET A 184 -5.56 -11.99 -14.39
N TYR A 185 -4.58 -11.46 -15.13
CA TYR A 185 -4.80 -10.83 -16.43
C TYR A 185 -3.61 -11.12 -17.34
N GLN A 186 -3.84 -11.76 -18.49
CA GLN A 186 -2.79 -12.20 -19.42
C GLN A 186 -1.68 -13.00 -18.71
N ASP A 187 -2.06 -13.98 -17.88
CA ASP A 187 -1.16 -14.81 -17.08
C ASP A 187 -0.29 -14.06 -16.05
N ILE A 188 -0.62 -12.80 -15.76
CA ILE A 188 0.02 -11.99 -14.73
C ILE A 188 -0.95 -11.81 -13.55
N ALA A 189 -0.46 -12.09 -12.35
CA ALA A 189 -1.21 -11.84 -11.11
C ALA A 189 -1.07 -10.38 -10.67
N PHE A 190 -2.20 -9.74 -10.37
CA PHE A 190 -2.27 -8.37 -9.88
C PHE A 190 -2.94 -8.31 -8.51
N LEU A 191 -2.41 -7.46 -7.64
CA LEU A 191 -3.04 -7.03 -6.41
C LEU A 191 -4.10 -5.97 -6.71
N THR A 192 -5.22 -6.06 -6.01
CA THR A 192 -6.21 -4.98 -5.98
C THR A 192 -5.66 -3.77 -5.23
N VAL A 193 -6.12 -2.59 -5.62
CA VAL A 193 -5.86 -1.36 -4.87
C VAL A 193 -6.78 -1.37 -3.64
N SER A 194 -6.16 -1.64 -2.48
CA SER A 194 -6.79 -1.67 -1.17
C SER A 194 -5.85 -1.13 -0.09
N PRO A 195 -6.35 -0.77 1.10
CA PRO A 195 -5.52 -0.16 2.14
C PRO A 195 -4.63 -1.17 2.89
N HIS A 196 -4.85 -2.47 2.70
CA HIS A 196 -4.08 -3.52 3.37
C HIS A 196 -2.71 -3.76 2.73
N ALA A 197 -1.77 -4.33 3.50
CA ALA A 197 -0.50 -4.84 2.97
C ALA A 197 -0.72 -6.00 1.98
N TYR A 198 0.28 -6.34 1.16
CA TYR A 198 0.20 -7.54 0.31
C TYR A 198 -0.02 -8.80 1.18
N LEU A 199 0.87 -9.05 2.13
CA LEU A 199 0.79 -10.20 3.03
C LEU A 199 0.17 -9.80 4.37
N ALA A 200 -0.67 -10.68 4.89
CA ALA A 200 -1.19 -10.60 6.25
C ALA A 200 -0.07 -10.84 7.27
N TYR A 201 -0.20 -10.23 8.45
CA TYR A 201 0.74 -10.44 9.54
C TYR A 201 0.18 -10.07 10.91
N ILE A 202 0.77 -10.66 11.95
CA ILE A 202 0.65 -10.27 13.35
C ILE A 202 2.04 -9.92 13.86
N TRP A 203 2.22 -8.68 14.31
CA TRP A 203 3.46 -8.21 14.94
C TRP A 203 3.33 -8.32 16.45
N PHE A 204 4.22 -9.08 17.08
CA PHE A 204 4.33 -9.17 18.53
C PHE A 204 5.24 -8.09 19.14
N LYS A 205 4.76 -7.44 20.20
CA LYS A 205 5.56 -6.58 21.08
C LYS A 205 6.39 -7.43 22.05
N THR A 206 5.79 -8.45 22.64
CA THR A 206 6.45 -9.40 23.54
C THR A 206 6.05 -10.82 23.20
N VAL A 207 7.01 -11.73 23.22
CA VAL A 207 6.81 -13.19 23.15
C VAL A 207 7.84 -13.82 24.08
N PRO A 208 7.45 -14.56 25.13
CA PRO A 208 8.39 -15.29 25.97
C PRO A 208 9.16 -16.33 25.15
N SER A 209 10.41 -16.63 25.52
CA SER A 209 11.27 -17.54 24.74
C SER A 209 10.65 -18.93 24.55
N ASN A 210 10.08 -19.51 25.61
CA ASN A 210 9.39 -20.80 25.54
C ASN A 210 8.20 -20.80 24.57
N ILE A 211 7.46 -19.68 24.50
CA ILE A 211 6.37 -19.51 23.53
C ILE A 211 6.93 -19.32 22.12
N SER A 212 8.00 -18.56 21.96
CA SER A 212 8.69 -18.35 20.67
C SER A 212 9.18 -19.67 20.07
N ASP A 213 9.80 -20.54 20.88
CA ASP A 213 10.30 -21.85 20.43
C ASP A 213 9.13 -22.77 20.00
N THR A 214 8.05 -22.75 20.77
CA THR A 214 6.84 -23.52 20.47
C THR A 214 6.15 -23.01 19.20
N LEU A 215 6.06 -21.69 19.04
CA LEU A 215 5.47 -21.04 17.86
C LEU A 215 6.29 -21.34 16.60
N THR A 216 7.63 -21.31 16.70
CA THR A 216 8.54 -21.74 15.62
C THR A 216 8.22 -23.16 15.18
N THR A 217 8.09 -24.08 16.14
CA THR A 217 7.77 -25.49 15.86
C THR A 217 6.38 -25.66 15.25
N LEU A 218 5.36 -25.00 15.83
CA LEU A 218 3.98 -25.09 15.34
C LEU A 218 3.82 -24.52 13.94
N ALA A 219 4.45 -23.38 13.64
CA ALA A 219 4.35 -22.72 12.34
C ALA A 219 4.77 -23.66 11.19
N THR A 220 5.76 -24.55 11.41
CA THR A 220 6.19 -25.51 10.37
C THR A 220 5.14 -26.56 10.00
N LYS A 221 4.07 -26.72 10.80
CA LYS A 221 2.96 -27.64 10.52
C LYS A 221 1.89 -27.02 9.61
N TYR A 222 1.99 -25.73 9.33
CA TYR A 222 1.01 -24.95 8.58
C TYR A 222 1.63 -24.43 7.29
N THR A 223 0.87 -24.38 6.20
CA THR A 223 1.42 -24.07 4.87
C THR A 223 1.44 -22.57 4.60
N HIS A 224 0.51 -21.83 5.21
CA HIS A 224 0.28 -20.42 4.93
C HIS A 224 0.83 -19.50 6.01
N VAL A 225 1.59 -20.03 6.96
CA VAL A 225 2.13 -19.30 8.10
C VAL A 225 3.64 -19.44 8.18
N GLU A 226 4.32 -18.32 8.37
CA GLU A 226 5.73 -18.25 8.69
C GLU A 226 5.94 -17.43 9.97
N TYR A 227 6.61 -17.98 10.96
CA TYR A 227 7.07 -17.22 12.12
C TYR A 227 8.52 -16.80 11.92
N ARG A 228 8.79 -15.49 12.01
CA ARG A 228 10.12 -14.96 11.73
C ARG A 228 10.47 -13.75 12.57
N TYR A 229 11.76 -13.62 12.83
CA TYR A 229 12.37 -12.39 13.31
C TYR A 229 12.72 -11.48 12.14
N LEU A 230 12.28 -10.23 12.20
CA LEU A 230 12.57 -9.20 11.22
C LEU A 230 13.47 -8.16 11.87
N SER A 231 14.72 -8.06 11.39
CA SER A 231 15.62 -7.03 11.87
C SER A 231 15.25 -5.66 11.29
N GLY A 232 15.16 -4.67 12.17
CA GLY A 232 14.98 -3.26 11.85
C GLY A 232 16.14 -2.64 11.07
N SER A 233 17.31 -3.27 11.07
CA SER A 233 18.48 -2.81 10.30
C SER A 233 18.21 -2.73 8.79
N HIS A 234 17.28 -3.53 8.26
CA HIS A 234 16.94 -3.55 6.84
C HIS A 234 15.90 -2.49 6.44
N TYR A 235 15.19 -1.92 7.42
CA TYR A 235 14.13 -0.93 7.20
C TYR A 235 14.32 0.19 8.22
N ARG A 236 15.00 1.27 7.81
CA ARG A 236 15.47 2.42 8.64
C ARG A 236 14.43 3.07 9.57
N SER A 237 13.18 2.62 9.56
CA SER A 237 12.05 3.19 10.30
C SER A 237 11.33 2.17 11.22
N PHE A 238 11.75 0.90 11.25
CA PHE A 238 11.08 -0.12 12.06
C PHE A 238 12.03 -0.77 13.05
N PRO A 239 11.62 -0.97 14.31
CA PRO A 239 12.41 -1.74 15.27
C PRO A 239 12.42 -3.23 14.91
N ASP A 240 13.43 -3.92 15.42
CA ASP A 240 13.48 -5.37 15.49
C ASP A 240 12.16 -5.94 16.04
N ARG A 241 11.67 -7.02 15.44
CA ARG A 241 10.37 -7.59 15.79
C ARG A 241 10.21 -9.05 15.43
N TYR A 242 9.33 -9.72 16.16
CA TYR A 242 8.80 -11.03 15.80
C TYR A 242 7.45 -10.89 15.12
N ASN A 243 7.28 -11.57 13.99
CA ASN A 243 6.05 -11.57 13.23
C ASN A 243 5.61 -13.00 12.91
N LEU A 244 4.30 -13.23 12.99
CA LEU A 244 3.62 -14.29 12.27
C LEU A 244 3.14 -13.72 10.94
N CYS A 245 3.55 -14.28 9.81
CA CYS A 245 3.26 -13.74 8.48
C CYS A 245 2.60 -14.77 7.56
N SER A 246 1.77 -14.29 6.65
CA SER A 246 1.29 -15.07 5.51
C SER A 246 2.42 -15.37 4.53
N THR A 247 2.33 -16.52 3.87
CA THR A 247 3.20 -16.91 2.74
C THR A 247 2.59 -16.60 1.37
N GLY A 248 1.35 -16.09 1.32
CA GLY A 248 0.70 -15.67 0.07
C GLY A 248 -0.83 -15.78 0.11
N ASP A 249 -1.37 -16.82 0.76
CA ASP A 249 -2.81 -16.97 0.97
C ASP A 249 -3.23 -16.36 2.32
N ASN A 250 -3.69 -15.12 2.26
CA ASN A 250 -4.07 -14.37 3.45
C ASN A 250 -5.36 -14.87 4.10
N ILE A 251 -6.26 -15.50 3.36
CA ILE A 251 -7.50 -16.04 3.93
C ILE A 251 -7.17 -17.29 4.74
N ALA A 252 -6.39 -18.21 4.15
CA ALA A 252 -5.93 -19.40 4.86
C ALA A 252 -5.05 -19.04 6.06
N PHE A 253 -4.14 -18.07 5.92
CA PHE A 253 -3.32 -17.56 7.01
C PHE A 253 -4.16 -17.12 8.22
N ARG A 254 -5.25 -16.37 8.01
CA ARG A 254 -6.11 -15.89 9.13
C ARG A 254 -6.67 -17.05 9.96
N GLN A 255 -7.01 -18.15 9.30
CA GLN A 255 -7.52 -19.37 9.94
C GLN A 255 -6.41 -20.14 10.65
N GLU A 256 -5.28 -20.37 9.98
CA GLU A 256 -4.13 -21.08 10.56
C GLU A 256 -3.54 -20.33 11.76
N ALA A 257 -3.46 -18.99 11.71
CA ALA A 257 -3.01 -18.17 12.82
C ALA A 257 -3.91 -18.34 14.07
N LEU A 258 -5.23 -18.47 13.88
CA LEU A 258 -6.16 -18.75 14.97
C LEU A 258 -5.95 -20.16 15.54
N HIS A 259 -5.75 -21.17 14.67
CA HIS A 259 -5.45 -22.53 15.12
C HIS A 259 -4.16 -22.61 15.93
N ILE A 260 -3.11 -21.92 15.49
CA ILE A 260 -1.85 -21.81 16.23
C ILE A 260 -2.06 -21.17 17.61
N ALA A 261 -2.78 -20.04 17.67
CA ALA A 261 -3.06 -19.36 18.93
C ALA A 261 -3.85 -20.26 19.91
N ASN A 262 -4.86 -20.98 19.41
CA ASN A 262 -5.62 -21.93 20.22
C ASN A 262 -4.75 -23.10 20.70
N ALA A 263 -3.85 -23.62 19.87
CA ALA A 263 -2.95 -24.71 20.27
C ALA A 263 -1.99 -24.27 21.37
N LEU A 264 -1.49 -23.02 21.33
CA LEU A 264 -0.61 -22.47 22.36
C LEU A 264 -1.30 -22.25 23.71
N LEU A 265 -2.60 -21.96 23.73
CA LEU A 265 -3.37 -21.82 24.98
C LEU A 265 -3.59 -23.14 25.73
N LEU A 266 -3.33 -24.27 25.07
CA LEU A 266 -3.43 -25.61 25.67
C LEU A 266 -2.11 -26.10 26.29
N PHE A 267 -1.02 -25.33 26.15
CA PHE A 267 0.27 -25.57 26.78
C PHE A 267 0.44 -24.72 28.03
#